data_AF-A0A3D4BA98-F1
#
_entry.id   AF-A0A3D4BA98-F1
#
_cell.length_a   1.000
_cell.length_b   1.000
_cell.length_c   1.000
_cell.angle_alpha   90.00
_cell.angle_beta   90.00
_cell.angle_gamma   90.00
#
_symmetry.space_group_name_H-M   'P 1'
#
loop_
_entity.id
_entity.type
_entity.pdbx_description
1 polymer ?
#
loop_
_entity_poly.entity_id
_entity_poly.type
_entity_poly.pdbx_seq_one_letter_code
_entity_poly.pdbx_strand_id
1 'polypeptide(L)'
;MDAYAAAFQCESEQRGSLVLINGEPVGLDVISRDRAYDKLRPSLIKSYAMDALVRQKDNFDDATPDKARAFLHEVEGCKASTFESVGAGVDYRFEGTGISGSALVCDDSVVHLEFFRLNEQ
;
A
#
# COMPACT_ATOMS: atom_id res chain seq x y z
N MET A 1 -7.68 18.19 -2.52
CA MET A 1 -6.67 17.22 -2.07
C MET A 1 -6.45 17.28 -0.56
N ASP A 2 -6.17 18.43 0.06
CA ASP A 2 -5.96 18.51 1.52
C ASP A 2 -7.19 18.13 2.35
N ALA A 3 -8.39 18.57 1.93
CA ALA A 3 -9.64 18.18 2.57
C ALA A 3 -9.89 16.65 2.52
N TYR A 4 -9.39 15.97 1.48
CA TYR A 4 -9.51 14.53 1.35
C TYR A 4 -8.58 13.82 2.33
N ALA A 5 -7.32 14.26 2.44
CA ALA A 5 -6.39 13.75 3.45
C ALA A 5 -6.90 13.97 4.90
N ALA A 6 -7.56 15.10 5.16
CA ALA A 6 -8.14 15.42 6.46
C ALA A 6 -9.38 14.57 6.80
N ALA A 7 -10.05 13.96 5.81
CA ALA A 7 -11.23 13.12 6.02
C ALA A 7 -10.89 11.75 6.64
N PHE A 8 -9.62 11.32 6.54
CA PHE A 8 -9.17 10.07 7.15
C PHE A 8 -8.55 10.35 8.51
N GLN A 9 -9.04 9.66 9.54
CA GLN A 9 -8.44 9.67 10.86
C GLN A 9 -7.27 8.68 10.92
N CYS A 10 -6.26 8.97 11.74
CA CYS A 10 -5.16 8.05 12.02
C CYS A 10 -5.44 7.43 13.39
N GLU A 11 -5.37 6.11 13.49
CA GLU A 11 -5.43 5.43 14.77
C GLU A 11 -4.10 5.57 15.53
N SER A 12 -4.15 5.49 16.86
CA SER A 12 -2.94 5.52 17.67
C SER A 12 -2.00 4.39 17.25
N GLU A 13 -0.71 4.71 17.07
CA GLU A 13 0.35 3.77 16.66
C GLU A 13 0.14 3.12 15.28
N GLN A 14 -0.74 3.68 14.44
CA GLN A 14 -0.95 3.20 13.08
C GLN A 14 0.33 3.32 12.25
N ARG A 15 0.64 2.25 11.51
CA ARG A 15 1.88 2.11 10.74
C ARG A 15 1.65 1.90 9.25
N GLY A 16 0.42 1.90 8.80
CA GLY A 16 0.12 1.51 7.44
C GLY A 16 -1.35 1.60 7.08
N SER A 17 -1.65 1.26 5.84
CA SER A 17 -3.00 1.26 5.28
C SER A 17 -3.09 0.24 4.15
N LEU A 18 -4.19 -0.51 4.11
CA LEU A 18 -4.63 -1.25 2.93
C LEU A 18 -5.82 -0.48 2.35
N VAL A 19 -5.71 -0.08 1.09
CA VAL A 19 -6.68 0.80 0.44
C VAL A 19 -7.49 0.01 -0.57
N LEU A 20 -8.81 0.20 -0.49
CA LEU A 20 -9.76 -0.31 -1.47
C LEU A 20 -10.43 0.87 -2.19
N ILE A 21 -10.54 0.77 -3.51
CA ILE A 21 -11.25 1.74 -4.37
C ILE A 21 -12.32 0.95 -5.12
N ASN A 22 -13.57 1.42 -5.11
CA ASN A 22 -14.70 0.71 -5.71
C ASN A 22 -14.84 -0.74 -5.20
N GLY A 23 -14.59 -0.94 -3.91
CA GLY A 23 -14.62 -2.26 -3.28
C GLY A 23 -13.42 -3.15 -3.57
N GLU A 24 -12.49 -2.76 -4.43
CA GLU A 24 -11.34 -3.57 -4.84
C GLU A 24 -10.04 -3.11 -4.17
N PRO A 25 -9.22 -4.01 -3.61
CA PRO A 25 -7.89 -3.69 -3.11
C PRO A 25 -6.99 -3.12 -4.21
N VAL A 26 -6.45 -1.93 -3.98
CA VAL A 26 -5.54 -1.25 -4.93
C VAL A 26 -4.12 -1.12 -4.42
N GLY A 27 -3.94 -1.10 -3.09
CA GLY A 27 -2.61 -1.00 -2.52
C GLY A 27 -2.55 -1.22 -1.02
N LEU A 28 -1.32 -1.41 -0.55
CA LEU A 28 -0.93 -1.64 0.83
C LEU A 28 0.36 -0.87 1.08
N ASP A 29 0.41 -0.11 2.17
CA ASP A 29 1.60 0.57 2.66
C ASP A 29 1.85 0.19 4.12
N VAL A 30 3.09 -0.10 4.47
CA VAL A 30 3.54 -0.32 5.86
C VAL A 30 4.85 0.41 6.08
N ILE A 31 4.94 1.17 7.17
CA ILE A 31 6.11 1.93 7.61
C ILE A 31 6.45 1.51 9.03
N SER A 32 7.72 1.18 9.28
CA SER A 32 8.21 0.68 10.58
C SER A 32 7.82 1.55 11.78
N ARG A 33 7.80 2.88 11.61
CA ARG A 33 7.57 3.87 12.67
C ARG A 33 6.27 4.63 12.41
N ASP A 34 5.40 4.63 13.40
CA ASP A 34 4.16 5.42 13.45
C ASP A 34 4.39 6.90 13.13
N ARG A 35 5.39 7.54 13.75
CA ARG A 35 5.72 8.96 13.51
C ARG A 35 6.18 9.24 12.08
N ALA A 36 6.75 8.24 11.40
CA ALA A 36 7.11 8.37 9.99
C ALA A 36 5.87 8.19 9.11
N TYR A 37 5.02 7.21 9.43
CA TYR A 37 3.72 7.05 8.78
C TYR A 37 2.86 8.31 8.90
N ASP A 38 2.74 8.92 10.08
CA ASP A 38 1.97 10.15 10.29
C ASP A 38 2.39 11.31 9.37
N LYS A 39 3.69 11.42 9.09
CA LYS A 39 4.24 12.42 8.16
C LYS A 39 3.94 12.09 6.70
N LEU A 40 3.96 10.82 6.32
CA LEU A 40 3.78 10.35 4.94
C LEU A 40 2.30 10.15 4.56
N ARG A 41 1.44 9.87 5.55
CA ARG A 41 0.02 9.55 5.37
C ARG A 41 -0.73 10.60 4.54
N PRO A 42 -0.55 11.92 4.72
CA PRO A 42 -1.22 12.90 3.88
C PRO A 42 -0.87 12.78 2.39
N SER A 43 0.39 12.47 2.04
CA SER A 43 0.78 12.23 0.65
C SER A 43 0.26 10.90 0.12
N LEU A 44 0.28 9.83 0.93
CA LEU A 44 -0.26 8.53 0.54
C LEU A 44 -1.76 8.62 0.21
N ILE A 45 -2.54 9.23 1.10
CA ILE A 45 -3.98 9.44 0.88
C ILE A 45 -4.24 10.26 -0.39
N LYS A 46 -3.45 11.31 -0.65
CA LYS A 46 -3.57 12.10 -1.89
C LYS A 46 -3.27 11.27 -3.14
N SER A 47 -2.27 10.38 -3.07
CA SER A 47 -1.94 9.45 -4.17
C SER A 47 -3.13 8.54 -4.48
N TYR A 48 -3.71 7.89 -3.47
CA TYR A 48 -4.90 7.05 -3.65
C TYR A 48 -6.14 7.83 -4.07
N ALA A 49 -6.30 9.09 -3.62
CA ALA A 49 -7.38 9.95 -4.07
C ALA A 49 -7.30 10.22 -5.58
N MET A 50 -6.09 10.50 -6.08
CA MET A 50 -5.84 10.63 -7.52
C MET A 50 -6.17 9.32 -8.25
N ASP A 51 -5.77 8.18 -7.69
CA ASP A 51 -6.04 6.85 -8.23
C ASP A 51 -7.55 6.56 -8.34
N ALA A 52 -8.31 6.98 -7.33
CA ALA A 52 -9.76 6.85 -7.26
C ALA A 52 -10.49 7.71 -8.28
N LEU A 53 -10.00 8.92 -8.55
CA LEU A 53 -10.54 9.79 -9.60
C LEU A 53 -10.39 9.16 -10.99
N VAL A 54 -9.26 8.49 -11.26
CA VAL A 54 -9.02 7.79 -12.54
C VAL A 54 -9.90 6.55 -12.66
N ARG A 55 -10.20 5.87 -11.56
CA ARG A 55 -10.99 4.62 -11.52
C ARG A 55 -12.48 4.83 -11.29
N GLN A 56 -13.00 6.06 -11.39
CA GLN A 56 -14.39 6.34 -11.05
C GLN A 56 -15.36 5.41 -11.81
N LYS A 57 -16.26 4.76 -11.07
CA LYS A 57 -17.31 3.87 -11.59
C LYS A 57 -18.64 4.23 -10.95
N ASP A 58 -19.73 4.10 -11.72
CA ASP A 58 -21.08 4.40 -11.23
C ASP A 58 -21.62 3.32 -10.28
N ASN A 59 -21.24 2.07 -10.51
CA ASN A 59 -21.59 0.93 -9.67
C ASN A 59 -20.32 0.19 -9.27
N PHE A 60 -20.19 -0.08 -7.98
CA PHE A 60 -19.07 -0.79 -7.41
C PHE A 60 -19.51 -1.61 -6.21
N ASP A 61 -18.70 -2.63 -5.88
CA ASP A 61 -18.95 -3.49 -4.75
C ASP A 61 -18.59 -2.80 -3.43
N ASP A 62 -19.08 -3.35 -2.33
CA ASP A 62 -18.68 -2.94 -1.00
C ASP A 62 -17.21 -3.28 -0.71
N ALA A 63 -16.52 -2.39 0.01
CA ALA A 63 -15.22 -2.68 0.59
C ALA A 63 -15.41 -3.58 1.81
N THR A 64 -14.88 -4.81 1.75
CA THR A 64 -15.05 -5.80 2.83
C THR A 64 -13.71 -6.29 3.39
N PRO A 65 -13.67 -6.70 4.67
CA PRO A 65 -12.48 -7.34 5.24
C PRO A 65 -12.05 -8.63 4.52
N ASP A 66 -12.99 -9.35 3.89
CA ASP A 66 -12.68 -10.56 3.11
C ASP A 66 -11.87 -10.24 1.86
N LYS A 67 -12.24 -9.18 1.12
CA LYS A 67 -11.47 -8.72 -0.04
C LYS A 67 -10.07 -8.24 0.37
N ALA A 68 -9.96 -7.56 1.50
CA ALA A 68 -8.66 -7.18 2.07
C ALA A 68 -7.79 -8.40 2.43
N ARG A 69 -8.37 -9.42 3.08
CA ARG A 69 -7.66 -10.67 3.41
C ARG A 69 -7.24 -11.45 2.17
N ALA A 70 -8.09 -11.53 1.15
CA ALA A 70 -7.77 -12.19 -0.11
C ALA A 70 -6.54 -11.54 -0.78
N PHE A 71 -6.50 -10.21 -0.81
CA PHE A 71 -5.34 -9.48 -1.33
C PHE A 71 -4.06 -9.77 -0.54
N LEU A 72 -4.12 -9.81 0.79
CA LEU A 72 -2.95 -10.18 1.61
C LEU A 72 -2.44 -11.59 1.30
N HIS A 73 -3.35 -12.55 1.08
CA HIS A 73 -2.98 -13.90 0.67
C HIS A 73 -2.34 -13.94 -0.73
N GLU A 74 -2.79 -13.10 -1.67
CA GLU A 74 -2.12 -12.96 -2.97
C GLU A 74 -0.73 -12.34 -2.86
N VAL A 75 -0.56 -11.35 -1.98
CA VAL A 75 0.72 -10.72 -1.67
C VAL A 75 1.73 -11.75 -1.13
N GLU A 76 1.31 -12.65 -0.23
CA GLU A 76 2.14 -13.75 0.27
C GLU A 76 2.63 -14.69 -0.84
N GLY A 77 1.89 -14.81 -1.93
CA GLY A 77 2.24 -15.63 -3.10
C GLY A 77 3.21 -14.96 -4.08
N CYS A 78 3.56 -13.69 -3.88
CA CYS A 78 4.45 -12.96 -4.80
C CYS A 78 5.90 -13.47 -4.73
N LYS A 79 6.56 -13.51 -5.88
CA LYS A 79 7.99 -13.86 -5.95
C LYS A 79 8.84 -12.68 -5.53
N ALA A 80 9.77 -12.90 -4.60
CA ALA A 80 10.70 -11.88 -4.13
C ALA A 80 12.07 -12.00 -4.82
N SER A 81 12.63 -10.87 -5.22
CA SER A 81 14.03 -10.71 -5.62
C SER A 81 14.70 -9.67 -4.72
N THR A 82 15.96 -9.89 -4.34
CA THR A 82 16.68 -9.03 -3.40
C THR A 82 17.90 -8.37 -4.05
N PHE A 83 18.15 -7.12 -3.69
CA PHE A 83 19.26 -6.32 -4.19
C PHE A 83 19.91 -5.57 -3.02
N GLU A 84 21.23 -5.43 -3.03
CA GLU A 84 21.88 -4.50 -2.10
C GLU A 84 21.39 -3.08 -2.38
N SER A 85 20.96 -2.37 -1.34
CA SER A 85 20.51 -1.00 -1.50
C SER A 85 21.71 -0.08 -1.76
N VAL A 86 21.49 1.02 -2.49
CA VAL A 86 22.50 2.08 -2.67
C VAL A 86 22.88 2.72 -1.32
N GLY A 87 21.94 2.72 -0.38
CA GLY A 87 22.14 3.19 1.00
C GLY A 87 22.43 2.04 1.97
N ALA A 88 21.64 1.97 3.04
CA ALA A 88 21.72 0.89 4.01
C ALA A 88 20.55 -0.09 3.80
N GLY A 89 20.85 -1.39 3.94
CA GLY A 89 19.85 -2.44 3.87
C GLY A 89 19.76 -3.15 2.52
N VAL A 90 18.67 -3.89 2.36
CA VAL A 90 18.38 -4.75 1.21
C VAL A 90 17.03 -4.35 0.64
N ASP A 91 17.01 -4.06 -0.66
CA ASP A 91 15.80 -3.79 -1.42
C ASP A 91 15.19 -5.12 -1.87
N TYR A 92 13.95 -5.37 -1.48
CA TYR A 92 13.11 -6.45 -1.96
C TYR A 92 12.19 -5.92 -3.06
N ARG A 93 12.09 -6.65 -4.16
CA ARG A 93 11.10 -6.43 -5.22
C ARG A 93 10.22 -7.65 -5.33
N PHE A 94 8.92 -7.42 -5.34
CA PHE A 94 7.90 -8.46 -5.40
C PHE A 94 7.14 -8.39 -6.72
N GLU A 95 6.98 -9.55 -7.34
CA GLU A 95 6.21 -9.71 -8.58
C GLU A 95 5.24 -10.87 -8.44
N GLY A 96 3.96 -10.58 -8.68
CA GLY A 96 2.87 -11.55 -8.72
C GLY A 96 1.95 -11.28 -9.91
N THR A 97 0.95 -12.12 -10.10
CA THR A 97 -0.06 -11.92 -11.15
C THR A 97 -0.88 -10.67 -10.84
N GLY A 98 -0.66 -9.59 -11.59
CA GLY A 98 -1.37 -8.31 -11.40
C GLY A 98 -1.00 -7.56 -10.12
N ILE A 99 0.09 -7.94 -9.44
CA ILE A 99 0.59 -7.31 -8.21
C ILE A 99 2.07 -7.01 -8.36
N SER A 100 2.46 -5.80 -7.95
CA SER A 100 3.86 -5.43 -7.77
C SER A 100 4.05 -4.86 -6.38
N GLY A 101 5.23 -5.04 -5.81
CA GLY A 101 5.57 -4.48 -4.52
C GLY A 101 7.05 -4.26 -4.33
N SER A 102 7.38 -3.51 -3.29
CA SER A 102 8.74 -3.25 -2.86
C SER A 102 8.85 -3.23 -1.34
N ALA A 103 10.02 -3.57 -0.80
CA ALA A 103 10.34 -3.32 0.59
C ALA A 103 11.80 -2.94 0.76
N LEU A 104 12.08 -2.13 1.76
CA LEU A 104 13.45 -1.91 2.24
C LEU A 104 13.59 -2.57 3.62
N VAL A 105 14.57 -3.46 3.76
CA VAL A 105 14.90 -4.11 5.03
C VAL A 105 16.27 -3.66 5.50
N CYS A 106 16.36 -3.15 6.73
CA CYS A 106 17.62 -2.74 7.36
C CYS A 106 17.66 -3.29 8.78
N ASP A 107 18.77 -3.91 9.19
CA ASP A 107 18.95 -4.52 10.52
C ASP A 107 17.76 -5.40 10.94
N ASP A 108 17.42 -6.38 10.10
CA ASP A 108 16.30 -7.31 10.27
C ASP A 108 14.90 -6.67 10.44
N SER A 109 14.78 -5.38 10.12
CA SER A 109 13.54 -4.61 10.24
C SER A 109 13.06 -4.10 8.89
N VAL A 110 11.79 -4.36 8.56
CA VAL A 110 11.13 -3.79 7.38
C VAL A 110 10.93 -2.29 7.60
N VAL A 111 11.74 -1.46 6.96
CA VAL A 111 11.71 0.01 7.07
C VAL A 111 10.43 0.55 6.43
N HIS A 112 10.18 0.13 5.19
CA HIS A 112 8.91 0.32 4.48
C HIS A 112 8.60 -0.90 3.60
N LEU A 113 7.31 -1.09 3.32
CA LEU A 113 6.75 -2.11 2.44
C LEU A 113 5.59 -1.47 1.69
N GLU A 114 5.53 -1.66 0.39
CA GLU A 114 4.40 -1.25 -0.42
C GLU A 114 4.02 -2.34 -1.42
N PHE A 115 2.73 -2.50 -1.66
CA PHE A 115 2.19 -3.32 -2.74
C PHE A 115 1.09 -2.54 -3.43
N PHE A 116 0.96 -2.73 -4.74
CA PHE A 116 -0.13 -2.17 -5.51
C PHE A 116 -0.58 -3.15 -6.59
N ARG A 117 -1.87 -3.09 -6.92
CA ARG A 117 -2.35 -3.78 -8.11
C ARG A 117 -1.89 -3.02 -9.36
N LEU A 118 -1.38 -3.78 -10.32
CA LEU A 118 -1.11 -3.27 -11.64
C LEU A 118 -2.44 -3.14 -12.37
N ASN A 119 -2.73 -1.96 -12.90
CA ASN A 119 -3.89 -1.80 -13.76
C ASN A 119 -3.65 -2.61 -15.03
N GLU A 120 -4.55 -3.54 -15.34
CA GLU A 120 -4.70 -3.98 -16.71
C GLU A 120 -5.24 -2.78 -17.51
N GLN A 121 -4.48 -2.31 -18.50
CA GLN A 121 -4.94 -1.30 -19.45
C GLN A 121 -6.01 -1.88 -20.37
#